data_AF-A9M4Q2-F1
#
_entry.id   AF-A9M4Q2-F1
#
_cell.length_a   1.000
_cell.length_b   1.000
_cell.length_c   1.000
_cell.angle_alpha   90.00
_cell.angle_beta   90.00
_cell.angle_gamma   90.00
#
_symmetry.space_group_name_H-M   'P 1'
#
loop_
_entity.id
_entity.type
_entity.pdbx_description
1 polymer ?
#
loop_
_entity_poly.entity_id
_entity_poly.type
_entity_poly.pdbx_seq_one_letter_code
_entity_poly.pdbx_strand_id
1 'polypeptide(L)'
;MTDIIKQLTQPRRAKALFKHTNIEQLDRILNIITEIKIEKEHEAQKQAEHEQQERQALEEMREEILNKGLDFDKLVSLMKPQRKAKKRKSTGTKDTQKTYRYGDNKTWNGEGNVPEEMQKMLDEGLELADFLQPE
;
A
#
# COMPACT_ATOMS: atom_id res chain seq x y z
N MET A 1 -12.60 0.62 -12.60
CA MET A 1 -12.95 0.31 -14.00
C MET A 1 -12.99 1.61 -14.77
N THR A 2 -12.11 1.75 -15.76
CA THR A 2 -11.90 2.93 -16.61
C THR A 2 -13.20 3.42 -17.26
N ASP A 3 -13.36 4.74 -17.38
CA ASP A 3 -14.61 5.36 -17.86
C ASP A 3 -14.98 4.97 -19.30
N ILE A 4 -13.98 4.71 -20.14
CA ILE A 4 -14.16 4.21 -21.51
C ILE A 4 -14.81 2.83 -21.53
N ILE A 5 -14.39 1.92 -20.62
CA ILE A 5 -14.99 0.58 -20.53
C ILE A 5 -16.47 0.70 -20.15
N LYS A 6 -16.80 1.55 -19.17
CA LYS A 6 -18.21 1.81 -18.78
C LYS A 6 -19.05 2.39 -19.92
N GLN A 7 -18.45 3.20 -20.79
CA GLN A 7 -19.13 3.74 -21.97
C GLN A 7 -19.35 2.65 -23.03
N LEU A 8 -18.39 1.75 -23.23
CA LEU A 8 -18.50 0.64 -24.18
C LEU A 8 -19.46 -0.47 -23.72
N THR A 9 -19.64 -0.67 -22.41
CA THR A 9 -20.57 -1.69 -21.88
C THR A 9 -22.04 -1.31 -22.07
N GLN A 10 -22.37 -0.02 -22.03
CA GLN A 10 -23.77 0.44 -22.12
C GLN A 10 -24.14 0.78 -23.57
N PRO A 11 -25.14 0.12 -24.19
CA PRO A 11 -25.41 0.25 -25.62
C PRO A 11 -25.76 1.67 -26.06
N ARG A 12 -26.47 2.43 -25.22
CA ARG A 12 -26.78 3.85 -25.51
C ARG A 12 -25.53 4.73 -25.54
N ARG A 13 -24.57 4.47 -24.65
CA ARG A 13 -23.31 5.22 -24.56
C ARG A 13 -22.34 4.81 -25.66
N ALA A 14 -22.25 3.52 -25.94
CA ALA A 14 -21.47 3.00 -27.07
C ALA A 14 -21.95 3.60 -28.40
N LYS A 15 -23.27 3.64 -28.64
CA LYS A 15 -23.85 4.30 -29.84
C LYS A 15 -23.49 5.78 -29.94
N ALA A 16 -23.49 6.51 -28.82
CA ALA A 16 -23.10 7.91 -28.80
C ALA A 16 -21.59 8.09 -29.09
N LEU A 17 -20.76 7.18 -28.57
CA LEU A 17 -19.31 7.18 -28.75
C LEU A 17 -18.89 6.90 -30.20
N PHE A 18 -19.60 5.99 -30.88
CA PHE A 18 -19.33 5.64 -32.29
C PHE A 18 -20.14 6.46 -33.31
N LYS A 19 -20.88 7.49 -32.87
CA LYS A 19 -21.78 8.27 -33.74
C LYS A 19 -21.06 8.92 -34.93
N HIS A 20 -19.78 9.25 -34.77
CA HIS A 20 -18.95 9.93 -35.77
C HIS A 20 -17.88 9.02 -36.39
N THR A 21 -17.99 7.71 -36.21
CA THR A 21 -17.00 6.72 -36.67
C THR A 21 -17.40 6.12 -38.00
N ASN A 22 -16.43 5.90 -38.90
CA ASN A 22 -16.66 5.21 -40.17
C ASN A 22 -16.71 3.68 -39.98
N ILE A 23 -17.35 2.95 -40.90
CA ILE A 23 -17.47 1.48 -40.86
C ILE A 23 -16.09 0.81 -40.81
N GLU A 24 -15.14 1.24 -41.64
CA GLU A 24 -13.77 0.69 -41.66
C GLU A 24 -13.04 0.86 -40.32
N GLN A 25 -13.28 1.98 -39.63
CA GLN A 25 -12.73 2.22 -38.30
C GLN A 25 -13.39 1.33 -37.26
N LEU A 26 -14.70 1.09 -37.38
CA LEU A 26 -15.43 0.18 -36.49
C LEU A 26 -14.93 -1.27 -36.64
N ASP A 27 -14.70 -1.73 -37.87
CA ASP A 27 -14.13 -3.06 -38.14
C ASP A 27 -12.74 -3.20 -37.54
N ARG A 28 -11.89 -2.16 -37.69
CA ARG A 28 -10.56 -2.15 -37.08
C ARG A 28 -10.62 -2.22 -35.55
N ILE A 29 -11.53 -1.48 -34.93
CA ILE A 29 -11.73 -1.50 -33.48
C ILE A 29 -12.22 -2.88 -33.03
N LEU A 30 -13.14 -3.50 -33.78
CA LEU A 30 -13.65 -4.84 -33.49
C LEU A 30 -12.53 -5.89 -33.56
N ASN A 31 -11.67 -5.81 -34.57
CA ASN A 31 -10.52 -6.70 -34.70
C ASN A 31 -9.57 -6.60 -33.50
N ILE A 32 -9.23 -5.37 -33.08
CA ILE A 32 -8.36 -5.14 -31.91
C ILE A 32 -9.01 -5.71 -30.63
N ILE A 33 -10.30 -5.45 -30.41
CA ILE A 33 -11.01 -5.97 -29.23
C ILE A 33 -11.07 -7.50 -29.25
N THR A 34 -11.23 -8.10 -30.43
CA THR A 34 -11.26 -9.56 -30.58
C THR A 34 -9.90 -10.18 -30.27
N GLU A 35 -8.81 -9.57 -30.73
CA GLU A 35 -7.45 -10.00 -30.41
C GLU A 35 -7.16 -9.94 -28.91
N ILE A 36 -7.50 -8.82 -28.27
CA ILE A 36 -7.37 -8.65 -26.80
C ILE A 36 -8.22 -9.68 -26.06
N LYS A 37 -9.43 -9.98 -26.55
CA LYS A 37 -10.29 -11.00 -25.96
C LYS A 37 -9.64 -12.38 -26.01
N ILE A 38 -9.07 -12.77 -27.15
CA ILE A 38 -8.37 -14.05 -27.32
C ILE A 38 -7.18 -14.15 -26.37
N GLU A 39 -6.39 -13.07 -26.25
CA GLU A 39 -5.27 -13.02 -25.31
C GLU A 39 -5.74 -13.23 -23.86
N LYS A 40 -6.83 -12.57 -23.47
CA LYS A 40 -7.43 -12.71 -22.13
C LYS A 40 -7.99 -14.10 -21.87
N GLU A 41 -8.63 -14.73 -22.85
CA GLU A 41 -9.11 -16.11 -22.74
C GLU A 41 -7.95 -17.08 -22.56
N HIS A 42 -6.87 -16.91 -23.31
CA HIS A 42 -5.67 -17.73 -23.18
C HIS A 42 -4.95 -17.53 -21.83
N GLU A 43 -4.89 -16.30 -21.32
CA GLU A 43 -4.37 -16.01 -19.98
C GLU A 43 -5.21 -16.69 -18.89
N ALA A 44 -6.54 -16.60 -18.99
CA ALA A 44 -7.45 -17.28 -18.08
C ALA A 44 -7.34 -18.80 -18.15
N GLN A 45 -7.18 -19.36 -19.34
CA GLN A 45 -6.97 -20.80 -19.52
C GLN A 45 -5.66 -21.27 -18.90
N LYS A 46 -4.56 -20.54 -19.09
CA LYS A 46 -3.27 -20.84 -18.45
C LYS A 46 -3.36 -20.79 -16.93
N GLN A 47 -4.08 -19.83 -16.36
CA GLN A 47 -4.32 -19.78 -14.92
C GLN A 47 -5.12 -20.98 -14.44
N ALA A 48 -6.17 -21.36 -15.17
CA ALA A 48 -6.97 -22.55 -14.85
C ALA A 48 -6.15 -23.84 -14.95
N GLU A 49 -5.28 -23.96 -15.96
CA GLU A 49 -4.36 -25.09 -16.11
C GLU A 49 -3.34 -25.16 -14.98
N HIS A 50 -2.76 -24.02 -14.57
CA HIS A 50 -1.86 -23.97 -13.42
C HIS A 50 -2.57 -24.40 -12.14
N GLU A 51 -3.79 -23.90 -11.90
CA GLU A 51 -4.57 -24.28 -10.72
C GLU A 51 -4.96 -25.77 -10.74
N GLN A 52 -5.22 -26.34 -11.92
CA GLN A 52 -5.44 -27.77 -12.08
C GLN A 52 -4.17 -28.58 -11.81
N GLN A 53 -3.01 -28.15 -12.32
CA GLN A 53 -1.72 -28.79 -12.06
C GLN A 53 -1.35 -28.72 -10.58
N GLU A 54 -1.58 -27.59 -9.92
CA GLU A 54 -1.37 -27.45 -8.47
C GLU A 54 -2.29 -28.38 -7.70
N ARG A 55 -3.58 -28.47 -8.08
CA ARG A 55 -4.51 -29.43 -7.46
C ARG A 55 -4.07 -30.87 -7.65
N GLN A 56 -3.68 -31.26 -8.86
CA GLN A 56 -3.20 -32.60 -9.16
C GLN A 56 -1.93 -32.94 -8.36
N ALA A 57 -0.95 -32.03 -8.33
CA ALA A 57 0.26 -32.20 -7.55
C ALA A 57 -0.01 -32.31 -6.04
N LEU A 58 -1.00 -31.57 -5.52
CA LEU A 58 -1.45 -31.68 -4.13
C LEU A 58 -2.15 -33.02 -3.85
N GLU A 59 -2.95 -33.52 -4.78
CA GLU A 59 -3.60 -34.83 -4.68
C GLU A 59 -2.58 -35.97 -4.70
N GLU A 60 -1.63 -35.95 -5.64
CA GLU A 60 -0.53 -36.92 -5.70
C GLU A 60 0.29 -36.91 -4.40
N MET A 61 0.64 -35.71 -3.91
CA MET A 61 1.37 -35.57 -2.64
C MET A 61 0.54 -36.09 -1.46
N ARG A 62 -0.78 -35.88 -1.46
CA ARG A 62 -1.69 -36.43 -0.44
C ARG A 62 -1.69 -37.96 -0.46
N GLU A 63 -1.76 -38.57 -1.63
CA GLU A 63 -1.71 -40.03 -1.77
C GLU A 63 -0.37 -40.60 -1.32
N GLU A 64 0.75 -39.94 -1.66
CA GLU A 64 2.08 -40.37 -1.25
C GLU A 64 2.26 -40.29 0.29
N ILE A 65 1.73 -39.24 0.92
CA ILE A 65 1.74 -39.07 2.39
C ILE A 65 0.94 -40.18 3.07
N LEU A 66 -0.25 -40.49 2.55
CA LEU A 66 -1.11 -41.57 3.06
C LEU A 66 -0.43 -42.93 2.90
N ASN A 67 0.18 -43.21 1.75
CA ASN A 67 0.91 -44.45 1.49
C ASN A 67 2.12 -44.64 2.43
N LYS A 68 2.78 -43.55 2.83
CA LYS A 68 3.88 -43.58 3.80
C LYS A 68 3.41 -43.63 5.26
N GLY A 69 2.09 -43.62 5.52
CA GLY A 69 1.51 -43.62 6.87
C GLY A 69 1.85 -42.37 7.67
N LEU A 70 2.19 -41.27 6.99
CA LEU A 70 2.55 -40.00 7.61
C LEU A 70 1.29 -39.20 7.95
N ASP A 71 1.22 -38.72 9.19
CA ASP A 71 0.11 -37.92 9.68
C ASP A 71 0.24 -36.46 9.20
N PHE A 72 -0.71 -36.01 8.38
CA PHE A 72 -0.66 -34.72 7.69
C PHE A 72 -0.54 -33.54 8.67
N ASP A 73 -1.22 -33.60 9.81
CA ASP A 73 -1.20 -32.55 10.82
C ASP A 73 0.19 -32.37 11.46
N LYS A 74 0.95 -33.46 11.64
CA LYS A 74 2.32 -33.38 12.16
C LYS A 74 3.27 -32.78 11.12
N LEU A 75 3.10 -33.13 9.84
CA LEU A 75 3.91 -32.58 8.76
C LEU A 75 3.66 -31.07 8.58
N VAL A 76 2.39 -30.65 8.58
CA VAL A 76 2.01 -29.24 8.51
C VAL A 76 2.54 -28.47 9.73
N SER A 77 2.52 -29.08 10.92
CA SER A 77 3.08 -28.46 12.13
C SER A 77 4.59 -28.22 12.02
N LEU A 78 5.34 -29.13 11.40
CA LEU A 78 6.78 -28.97 11.13
C LEU A 78 7.07 -27.92 10.04
N MET A 79 6.19 -27.79 9.04
CA MET A 79 6.37 -26.87 7.92
C MET A 79 5.90 -25.44 8.23
N LYS A 80 5.12 -25.23 9.29
CA LYS A 80 4.76 -23.89 9.77
C LYS A 80 6.02 -23.13 10.16
N PRO A 81 6.34 -21.98 9.53
CA PRO A 81 7.50 -21.19 9.92
C PRO A 81 7.30 -20.72 11.36
N GLN A 82 8.25 -21.03 12.25
CA GLN A 82 8.26 -20.51 13.61
C GLN A 82 8.22 -18.98 13.55
N ARG A 83 7.04 -18.39 13.78
CA ARG A 83 6.91 -16.95 13.98
C ARG A 83 7.66 -16.59 15.25
N LYS A 84 8.93 -16.16 15.13
CA LYS A 84 9.65 -15.54 16.24
C LYS A 84 8.85 -14.29 16.65
N ALA A 85 8.30 -14.32 17.86
CA ALA A 85 7.58 -13.20 18.44
C ALA A 85 8.48 -11.96 18.38
N LYS A 86 8.08 -10.95 17.61
CA LYS A 86 8.82 -9.69 17.49
C LYS A 86 8.70 -8.96 18.81
N LYS A 87 9.78 -9.00 19.61
CA LYS A 87 9.92 -8.25 20.86
C LYS A 87 9.61 -6.77 20.58
N ARG A 88 8.54 -6.23 21.18
CA ARG A 88 8.19 -4.81 21.11
C ARG A 88 9.38 -4.01 21.67
N LYS A 89 10.04 -3.21 20.84
CA LYS A 89 11.03 -2.22 21.30
C LYS A 89 10.27 -1.13 22.05
N SER A 90 10.56 -0.92 23.33
CA SER A 90 10.16 0.32 24.01
C SER A 90 10.97 1.46 23.41
N THR A 91 10.31 2.40 22.75
CA THR A 91 10.88 3.70 22.41
C THR A 91 11.13 4.45 23.71
N GLY A 92 12.38 4.49 24.16
CA GLY A 92 12.82 5.40 25.20
C GLY A 92 12.93 6.80 24.62
N THR A 93 12.06 7.69 25.07
CA THR A 93 12.11 9.13 24.76
C THR A 93 13.17 9.77 25.64
N LYS A 94 14.22 10.32 25.04
CA LYS A 94 15.08 11.35 25.64
C LYS A 94 15.53 12.28 24.52
N ASP A 95 14.63 13.17 24.10
CA ASP A 95 15.02 14.40 23.44
C ASP A 95 15.01 15.50 24.49
N THR A 96 16.18 16.07 24.72
CA THR A 96 16.44 17.22 25.59
C THR A 96 15.69 18.44 25.03
N GLN A 97 14.49 18.72 25.52
CA GLN A 97 13.75 19.93 25.16
C GLN A 97 14.47 21.15 25.75
N LYS A 98 15.02 22.00 24.89
CA LYS A 98 15.61 23.29 25.28
C LYS A 98 14.49 24.21 25.77
N THR A 99 14.55 24.58 27.04
CA THR A 99 13.58 25.51 27.64
C THR A 99 14.20 26.90 27.70
N TYR A 100 13.53 27.88 27.11
CA TYR A 100 13.92 29.28 27.11
C TYR A 100 13.09 30.03 28.16
N ARG A 101 13.70 30.84 29.02
CA ARG A 101 12.99 31.63 30.05
C ARG A 101 13.01 33.10 29.69
N TYR A 102 11.83 33.73 29.60
CA TYR A 102 11.67 35.15 29.30
C TYR A 102 10.73 35.79 30.34
N GLY A 103 11.09 36.98 30.83
CA GLY A 103 10.34 37.68 31.90
C GLY A 103 10.37 37.00 33.27
N ASP A 104 9.61 37.57 34.23
CA ASP A 104 9.69 37.22 35.66
C ASP A 104 9.27 35.79 36.03
N ASN A 105 8.74 34.96 35.09
CA ASN A 105 8.55 33.51 35.29
C ASN A 105 7.99 32.73 34.08
N LYS A 106 8.06 33.22 32.83
CA LYS A 106 7.51 32.49 31.67
C LYS A 106 8.59 31.68 30.96
N THR A 107 8.23 30.48 30.52
CA THR A 107 9.12 29.57 29.77
C THR A 107 8.49 29.16 28.44
N TRP A 108 9.33 29.03 27.41
CA TRP A 108 8.95 28.53 26.09
C TRP A 108 9.87 27.38 25.72
N ASN A 109 9.31 26.25 25.29
CA ASN A 109 10.04 25.02 24.97
C ASN A 109 10.59 24.99 23.53
N GLY A 110 10.54 26.11 22.81
CA GLY A 110 11.00 26.21 21.42
C GLY A 110 10.08 25.53 20.40
N GLU A 111 8.89 25.07 20.83
CA GLU A 111 7.93 24.37 19.97
C GLU A 111 6.74 25.31 19.67
N GLY A 112 6.47 25.57 18.39
CA GLY A 112 5.40 26.45 17.94
C GLY A 112 5.82 27.91 17.71
N ASN A 113 4.85 28.83 17.74
CA ASN A 113 5.11 30.26 17.52
C ASN A 113 5.78 30.89 18.75
N VAL A 114 6.77 31.76 18.52
CA VAL A 114 7.46 32.52 19.58
C VAL A 114 6.44 33.41 20.30
N PRO A 115 6.37 33.39 21.64
CA PRO A 115 5.48 34.27 22.40
C PRO A 115 5.77 35.76 22.09
N GLU A 116 4.73 36.58 21.96
CA GLU A 116 4.86 37.99 21.57
C GLU A 116 5.80 38.81 22.47
N GLU A 117 5.85 38.50 23.77
CA GLU A 117 6.76 39.14 24.71
C GLU A 117 8.22 38.82 24.42
N MET A 118 8.51 37.58 24.05
CA MET A 118 9.85 37.14 23.67
C MET A 118 10.23 37.68 22.29
N GLN A 119 9.26 37.78 21.37
CA GLN A 119 9.47 38.40 20.06
C GLN A 119 9.85 39.89 20.20
N LYS A 120 9.18 40.63 21.09
CA LYS A 120 9.54 42.03 21.38
C LYS A 120 10.97 42.16 21.90
N MET A 121 11.38 41.27 22.81
CA MET A 121 12.75 41.24 23.32
C MET A 121 13.77 40.92 22.21
N LEU A 122 13.43 40.02 21.28
CA LEU A 122 14.26 39.75 20.09
C LEU A 122 14.33 40.97 19.16
N ASP A 123 13.21 41.67 18.95
CA ASP A 123 13.15 42.89 18.11
C ASP A 123 13.90 44.08 18.75
N GLU A 124 14.01 44.10 20.09
CA GLU A 124 14.85 45.05 20.85
C GLU A 124 16.36 44.75 20.74
N GLY A 125 16.73 43.65 20.08
CA GLY A 125 18.11 43.30 19.74
C GLY A 125 18.75 42.25 20.66
N LEU A 126 17.97 41.56 21.51
CA LEU A 126 18.46 40.44 22.31
C LEU A 126 18.49 39.15 21.50
N GLU A 127 19.52 38.33 21.68
CA GLU A 127 19.63 37.06 20.98
C GLU A 127 18.84 35.96 21.68
N LEU A 128 18.28 35.03 20.90
CA LEU A 128 17.57 33.86 21.40
C LEU A 128 18.40 33.01 22.38
N ALA A 129 19.74 33.07 22.24
CA ALA A 129 20.70 32.38 23.09
C ALA A 129 20.73 32.90 24.53
N ASP A 130 20.45 34.19 24.77
CA ASP A 130 20.45 34.78 26.12
C ASP A 130 19.28 34.27 26.98
N PHE A 131 18.22 33.78 26.34
CA PHE A 131 17.05 33.20 27.02
C PHE A 131 17.19 31.70 27.27
N LEU A 132 18.24 31.04 26.75
CA LEU A 132 18.44 29.60 26.91
C LEU A 132 18.90 29.30 28.34
N GLN A 133 18.12 28.51 29.08
CA GLN A 133 18.55 28.08 30.39
C GLN A 133 19.69 27.05 30.22
N PRO A 134 20.88 27.27 30.78
CA PRO A 134 21.89 26.20 30.88
C PRO A 134 21.34 25.12 31.82
N GLU A 135 21.60 23.85 31.50
CA GLU A 135 21.20 22.70 32.34
C GLU A 135 21.63 22.85 33.81
#